data_AF-A0AAC9PJN1-F1
#
_entry.id   AF-A0AAC9PJN1-F1
#
_cell.length_a   1.000
_cell.length_b   1.000
_cell.length_c   1.000
_cell.angle_alpha   90.00
_cell.angle_beta   90.00
_cell.angle_gamma   90.00
#
_symmetry.space_group_name_H-M   'P 1'
#
loop_
_entity.id
_entity.type
_entity.pdbx_description
1 polymer ?
#
loop_
_entity_poly.entity_id
_entity_poly.type
_entity_poly.pdbx_seq_one_letter_code
_entity_poly.pdbx_strand_id
1 'polypeptide(L)'
;MKNKNIFKLFFVSMLFIMACKAYVEEKKEIDSLSTDVLVLKNDSSGDTFKDYKDKINKLKESLKDVSNAELEEKLLKLQSLFKDKLAAKLAALKAAKQTIEGYTDKDQKKTDIWKEAKLVGVTVPFSGNNTSGKGQEMATNAVGQIEKIIKFLEEGTN
;
A
#
# COMPACT_ATOMS: atom_id res chain seq x y z
N MET A 1 1.17 39.72 47.22
CA MET A 1 0.64 39.46 45.87
C MET A 1 1.52 38.53 45.00
N LYS A 2 2.28 37.57 45.56
CA LYS A 2 3.20 36.72 44.76
C LYS A 2 2.66 35.34 44.34
N ASN A 3 1.55 34.87 44.92
CA ASN A 3 1.01 33.52 44.64
C ASN A 3 0.02 33.41 43.46
N LYS A 4 -0.45 34.54 42.89
CA LYS A 4 -1.45 34.51 41.79
C LYS A 4 -0.86 34.05 40.44
N ASN A 5 0.45 34.20 40.21
CA ASN A 5 1.09 33.80 38.95
C ASN A 5 1.45 32.30 38.89
N ILE A 6 1.78 31.67 40.02
CA ILE A 6 2.13 30.24 40.07
C ILE A 6 0.91 29.35 39.75
N PHE A 7 -0.27 29.70 40.28
CA PHE A 7 -1.50 28.95 40.01
C PHE A 7 -1.94 29.06 38.55
N LYS A 8 -1.76 30.23 37.92
CA LYS A 8 -1.98 30.42 36.47
C LYS A 8 -0.99 29.63 35.63
N LEU A 9 0.30 29.61 36.02
CA LEU A 9 1.32 28.83 35.32
C LEU A 9 1.02 27.32 35.37
N PHE A 10 0.59 26.82 36.53
CA PHE A 10 0.18 25.43 36.73
C PHE A 10 -1.05 25.05 35.89
N PHE A 11 -2.05 25.93 35.82
CA PHE A 11 -3.23 25.71 34.99
C PHE A 11 -2.89 25.67 33.50
N VAL A 12 -2.02 26.57 33.04
CA VAL A 12 -1.54 26.57 31.65
C VAL A 12 -0.73 25.32 31.35
N SER A 13 0.17 24.88 32.25
CA SER A 13 0.93 23.64 32.04
C SER A 13 0.04 22.39 32.08
N MET A 14 -1.00 22.35 32.92
CA MET A 14 -1.92 21.22 33.00
C MET A 14 -2.85 21.13 31.78
N LEU A 15 -3.31 22.28 31.26
CA LEU A 15 -4.03 22.36 29.99
C LEU A 15 -3.13 21.95 28.82
N PHE A 16 -1.84 22.33 28.85
CA PHE A 16 -0.86 21.89 27.86
C PHE A 16 -0.64 20.37 27.90
N ILE A 17 -0.54 19.77 29.09
CA ILE A 17 -0.41 18.31 29.26
C ILE A 17 -1.67 17.57 28.78
N MET A 18 -2.87 18.09 29.06
CA MET A 18 -4.12 17.48 28.57
C MET A 18 -4.29 17.62 27.06
N ALA A 19 -3.88 18.76 26.48
CA ALA A 19 -3.85 18.94 25.03
C ALA A 19 -2.79 18.05 24.34
N CYS A 20 -1.62 17.85 24.96
CA CYS A 20 -0.58 16.93 24.48
C CYS A 20 -0.96 15.45 24.62
N LYS A 21 -1.84 15.10 25.55
CA LYS A 21 -2.37 13.72 25.71
C LYS A 21 -3.58 13.43 24.84
N ALA A 22 -4.15 14.43 24.17
CA ALA A 22 -5.27 14.23 23.27
C ALA A 22 -4.81 13.39 22.07
N TYR A 23 -5.57 12.32 21.80
CA TYR A 23 -5.42 11.44 20.65
C TYR A 23 -4.08 10.69 20.54
N VAL A 24 -3.42 10.38 21.66
CA VAL A 24 -2.14 9.65 21.67
C VAL A 24 -2.26 8.26 21.06
N GLU A 25 -3.38 7.56 21.31
CA GLU A 25 -3.58 6.21 20.79
C GLU A 25 -3.87 6.20 19.29
N GLU A 26 -4.67 7.15 18.81
CA GLU A 26 -4.99 7.33 17.40
C GLU A 26 -3.74 7.73 16.60
N LYS A 27 -2.86 8.56 17.18
CA LYS A 27 -1.54 8.85 16.59
C LYS A 27 -0.67 7.59 16.49
N LYS A 28 -0.62 6.75 17.53
CA LYS A 28 0.11 5.48 17.49
C LYS A 28 -0.46 4.52 16.46
N GLU A 29 -1.77 4.47 16.31
CA GLU A 29 -2.44 3.63 15.30
C GLU A 29 -2.04 4.08 13.89
N ILE A 30 -2.05 5.40 13.62
CA ILE A 30 -1.58 5.96 12.34
C ILE A 30 -0.10 5.63 12.10
N ASP A 31 0.76 5.79 13.12
CA ASP A 31 2.20 5.53 13.00
C ASP A 31 2.50 4.04 12.78
N SER A 32 1.77 3.15 13.45
CA SER A 32 1.84 1.69 13.23
C SER A 32 1.43 1.35 11.80
N LEU A 33 0.27 1.85 11.35
CA LEU A 33 -0.23 1.60 10.01
C LEU A 33 0.69 2.20 8.93
N SER A 34 1.32 3.34 9.20
CA SER A 34 2.34 3.94 8.32
C SER A 34 3.57 3.04 8.19
N THR A 35 4.03 2.44 9.29
CA THR A 35 5.15 1.49 9.28
C THR A 35 4.83 0.25 8.45
N ASP A 36 3.60 -0.26 8.57
CA ASP A 36 3.13 -1.40 7.79
C ASP A 36 3.02 -1.06 6.29
N VAL A 37 2.51 0.13 5.95
CA VAL A 37 2.44 0.58 4.54
C VAL A 37 3.83 0.82 3.96
N LEU A 38 4.81 1.27 4.75
CA LEU A 38 6.19 1.50 4.29
C LEU A 38 6.84 0.21 3.75
N VAL A 39 6.52 -0.94 4.34
CA VAL A 39 7.09 -2.23 3.92
C VAL A 39 6.38 -2.88 2.74
N LEU A 40 5.30 -2.26 2.22
CA LEU A 40 4.67 -2.72 0.97
C LEU A 40 5.65 -2.66 -0.20
N LYS A 41 5.63 -3.75 -0.98
CA LYS A 41 6.49 -3.99 -2.14
C LYS A 41 5.65 -4.33 -3.37
N ASN A 42 6.30 -4.34 -4.53
CA ASN A 42 5.66 -4.67 -5.80
C ASN A 42 5.29 -6.15 -5.91
N ASP A 43 5.86 -7.04 -5.10
CA ASP A 43 5.50 -8.46 -5.02
C ASP A 43 4.46 -8.76 -3.92
N SER A 44 4.09 -7.77 -3.10
CA SER A 44 3.01 -7.93 -2.11
C SER A 44 1.68 -8.23 -2.81
N SER A 45 0.83 -9.04 -2.17
CA SER A 45 -0.43 -9.49 -2.75
C SER A 45 -1.43 -8.33 -2.90
N GLY A 46 -2.35 -8.47 -3.86
CA GLY A 46 -3.44 -7.50 -4.03
C GLY A 46 -4.30 -7.38 -2.77
N ASP A 47 -4.57 -8.49 -2.09
CA ASP A 47 -5.36 -8.52 -0.85
C ASP A 47 -4.71 -7.72 0.27
N THR A 48 -3.38 -7.75 0.40
CA THR A 48 -2.66 -6.93 1.38
C THR A 48 -2.83 -5.43 1.10
N PHE A 49 -2.75 -5.01 -0.17
CA PHE A 49 -3.03 -3.62 -0.54
C PHE A 49 -4.47 -3.22 -0.21
N LYS A 50 -5.45 -4.11 -0.46
CA LYS A 50 -6.85 -3.85 -0.13
C LYS A 50 -7.08 -3.74 1.38
N ASP A 51 -6.53 -4.66 2.18
CA ASP A 51 -6.67 -4.64 3.64
C ASP A 51 -6.15 -3.33 4.25
N TYR A 52 -4.98 -2.86 3.82
CA TYR A 52 -4.47 -1.56 4.27
C TYR A 52 -5.32 -0.39 3.82
N LYS A 53 -5.86 -0.44 2.60
CA LYS A 53 -6.81 0.57 2.13
C LYS A 53 -8.04 0.66 3.03
N ASP A 54 -8.65 -0.48 3.35
CA ASP A 54 -9.86 -0.56 4.17
C ASP A 54 -9.58 -0.05 5.59
N LYS A 55 -8.41 -0.39 6.16
CA LYS A 55 -7.95 0.14 7.45
C LYS A 55 -7.78 1.66 7.42
N ILE A 56 -7.11 2.21 6.40
CA ILE A 56 -6.92 3.66 6.23
C ILE A 56 -8.27 4.38 6.10
N ASN A 57 -9.20 3.81 5.31
CA ASN A 57 -10.54 4.37 5.12
C ASN A 57 -11.36 4.36 6.43
N LYS A 58 -11.31 3.25 7.17
CA LYS A 58 -11.97 3.14 8.47
C LYS A 58 -11.42 4.17 9.45
N LEU A 59 -10.10 4.34 9.49
CA LEU A 59 -9.43 5.30 10.36
C LEU A 59 -9.73 6.75 9.95
N LYS A 60 -9.83 7.03 8.65
CA LYS A 60 -10.29 8.32 8.14
C LYS A 60 -11.71 8.63 8.60
N GLU A 61 -12.62 7.66 8.47
CA GLU A 61 -14.02 7.84 8.85
C GLU A 61 -14.19 8.04 10.36
N SER A 62 -13.44 7.28 11.18
CA SER A 62 -13.50 7.41 12.64
C SER A 62 -12.94 8.74 13.15
N LEU A 63 -12.08 9.41 12.38
CA LEU A 63 -11.41 10.65 12.76
C LEU A 63 -11.95 11.89 12.04
N LYS A 64 -13.01 11.76 11.23
CA LYS A 64 -13.53 12.86 10.38
C LYS A 64 -13.98 14.11 11.16
N ASP A 65 -14.45 13.92 12.39
CA ASP A 65 -14.97 14.98 13.25
C ASP A 65 -13.93 15.48 14.27
N VAL A 66 -12.69 14.97 14.20
CA VAL A 66 -11.61 15.32 15.13
C VAL A 66 -10.84 16.53 14.60
N SER A 67 -11.02 17.68 15.25
CA SER A 67 -10.29 18.92 14.93
C SER A 67 -8.90 18.97 15.59
N ASN A 68 -8.02 18.02 15.25
CA ASN A 68 -6.62 18.00 15.70
C ASN A 68 -5.67 18.05 14.49
N ALA A 69 -4.97 19.18 14.30
CA ALA A 69 -4.12 19.42 13.13
C ALA A 69 -2.99 18.40 12.96
N GLU A 70 -2.38 17.93 14.06
CA GLU A 70 -1.28 16.95 13.99
C GLU A 70 -1.80 15.57 13.56
N LEU A 71 -2.97 15.18 14.05
CA LEU A 71 -3.63 13.93 13.66
C LEU A 71 -4.03 13.94 12.18
N GLU A 72 -4.61 15.06 11.72
CA GLU A 72 -4.98 15.28 10.33
C GLU A 72 -3.75 15.21 9.41
N GLU A 73 -2.65 15.87 9.78
CA GLU A 73 -1.39 15.82 9.02
C GLU A 73 -0.83 14.40 8.93
N LYS A 74 -0.83 13.65 10.05
CA LYS A 74 -0.39 12.25 10.06
C LYS A 74 -1.25 11.36 9.17
N LEU A 75 -2.57 11.52 9.23
CA LEU A 75 -3.50 10.78 8.38
C LEU A 75 -3.31 11.08 6.90
N LEU A 76 -3.11 12.35 6.54
CA LEU A 76 -2.82 12.77 5.16
C LEU A 76 -1.50 12.16 4.65
N LYS A 77 -0.45 12.15 5.48
CA LYS A 77 0.83 11.51 5.14
C LYS A 77 0.66 10.01 4.91
N LEU A 78 -0.08 9.32 5.77
CA LEU A 78 -0.40 7.90 5.60
C LEU A 78 -1.14 7.63 4.28
N GLN A 79 -2.16 8.43 3.96
CA GLN A 79 -2.91 8.31 2.70
C GLN A 79 -2.01 8.54 1.48
N SER A 80 -1.15 9.55 1.53
CA SER A 80 -0.19 9.84 0.46
C SER A 80 0.77 8.67 0.27
N LEU A 81 1.37 8.19 1.37
CA LEU A 81 2.29 7.07 1.34
C LEU A 81 1.65 5.82 0.73
N PHE A 82 0.41 5.50 1.12
CA PHE A 82 -0.31 4.37 0.55
C PHE A 82 -0.58 4.55 -0.95
N LYS A 83 -0.98 5.76 -1.38
CA LYS A 83 -1.19 6.06 -2.80
C LYS A 83 0.09 5.88 -3.61
N ASP A 84 1.23 6.34 -3.10
CA ASP A 84 2.53 6.20 -3.77
C ASP A 84 2.92 4.72 -3.91
N LYS A 85 2.72 3.92 -2.85
CA LYS A 85 2.94 2.47 -2.88
C LYS A 85 2.02 1.75 -3.87
N LEU A 86 0.73 2.12 -3.88
CA LEU A 86 -0.25 1.56 -4.81
C LEU A 86 0.09 1.91 -6.26
N ALA A 87 0.47 3.15 -6.52
CA ALA A 87 0.89 3.60 -7.85
C ALA A 87 2.14 2.83 -8.33
N ALA A 88 3.13 2.63 -7.45
CA ALA A 88 4.32 1.83 -7.76
C ALA A 88 3.98 0.37 -8.09
N LYS A 89 3.08 -0.26 -7.31
CA LYS A 89 2.58 -1.62 -7.57
C LYS A 89 1.87 -1.71 -8.92
N LEU A 90 0.96 -0.77 -9.22
CA LEU A 90 0.23 -0.74 -10.49
C LEU A 90 1.16 -0.51 -11.68
N ALA A 91 2.14 0.39 -11.56
CA ALA A 91 3.14 0.61 -12.59
C ALA A 91 3.99 -0.64 -12.84
N ALA A 92 4.41 -1.34 -11.78
CA ALA A 92 5.17 -2.58 -11.89
C ALA A 92 4.36 -3.70 -12.57
N LEU A 93 3.08 -3.87 -12.19
CA LEU A 93 2.18 -4.82 -12.84
C LEU A 93 2.01 -4.52 -14.33
N LYS A 94 1.76 -3.24 -14.69
CA LYS A 94 1.62 -2.80 -16.09
C LYS A 94 2.90 -3.02 -16.89
N ALA A 95 4.07 -2.73 -16.29
CA ALA A 95 5.36 -2.97 -16.91
C ALA A 95 5.63 -4.47 -17.15
N ALA A 96 5.40 -5.32 -16.14
CA ALA A 96 5.57 -6.77 -16.26
C ALA A 96 4.64 -7.35 -17.34
N LYS A 97 3.38 -6.91 -17.39
CA LYS A 97 2.43 -7.27 -18.45
C LYS A 97 3.01 -6.92 -19.83
N GLN A 98 3.41 -5.66 -20.02
CA GLN A 98 3.91 -5.18 -21.31
C GLN A 98 5.16 -5.94 -21.76
N THR A 99 6.09 -6.22 -20.83
CA THR A 99 7.28 -7.02 -21.09
C THR A 99 6.92 -8.44 -21.55
N ILE A 100 6.00 -9.11 -20.85
CA ILE A 100 5.57 -10.48 -21.19
C ILE A 100 4.86 -10.53 -22.55
N GLU A 101 3.97 -9.56 -22.82
CA GLU A 101 3.26 -9.45 -24.09
C GLU A 101 4.23 -9.20 -25.26
N GLY A 102 5.24 -8.36 -25.03
CA GLY A 102 6.25 -7.96 -26.01
C GLY A 102 7.23 -9.06 -26.46
N TYR A 103 7.28 -10.20 -25.78
CA TYR A 103 8.09 -11.33 -26.25
C TYR A 103 7.54 -11.90 -27.55
N THR A 104 8.37 -11.90 -28.60
CA THR A 104 8.03 -12.45 -29.92
C THR A 104 8.08 -13.98 -29.93
N ASP A 105 9.19 -14.57 -29.47
CA ASP A 105 9.32 -16.02 -29.24
C ASP A 105 9.18 -16.32 -27.73
N LYS A 106 7.94 -16.62 -27.33
CA LYS A 106 7.62 -16.90 -25.92
C LYS A 106 8.16 -18.25 -25.46
N ASP A 107 8.42 -19.21 -26.36
CA ASP A 107 8.97 -20.52 -25.99
C ASP A 107 10.43 -20.41 -25.57
N GLN A 108 11.20 -19.53 -26.20
CA GLN A 108 12.57 -19.21 -25.77
C GLN A 108 12.63 -18.33 -24.51
N LYS A 109 11.50 -17.71 -24.14
CA LYS A 109 11.41 -16.72 -23.06
C LYS A 109 10.70 -17.21 -21.78
N LYS A 110 10.42 -18.52 -21.66
CA LYS A 110 9.73 -19.10 -20.49
C LYS A 110 10.34 -18.71 -19.13
N THR A 111 11.67 -18.70 -19.03
CA THR A 111 12.36 -18.28 -17.80
C THR A 111 12.13 -16.81 -17.49
N ASP A 112 12.18 -15.95 -18.52
CA ASP A 112 11.97 -14.52 -18.36
C ASP A 112 10.50 -14.23 -18.00
N ILE A 113 9.54 -14.87 -18.68
CA ILE A 113 8.10 -14.79 -18.36
C ILE A 113 7.84 -15.16 -16.89
N TRP A 114 8.42 -16.27 -16.42
CA TRP A 114 8.26 -16.71 -15.03
C TRP A 114 8.86 -15.70 -14.03
N LYS A 115 10.05 -15.16 -14.33
CA LYS A 115 10.70 -14.14 -13.49
C LYS A 115 9.89 -12.85 -13.44
N GLU A 116 9.46 -12.33 -14.58
CA GLU A 116 8.67 -11.10 -14.67
C GLU A 116 7.36 -11.21 -13.89
N ALA A 117 6.64 -12.32 -14.03
CA ALA A 117 5.43 -12.58 -13.24
C ALA A 117 5.74 -12.61 -11.74
N LYS A 118 6.81 -13.30 -11.34
CA LYS A 118 7.21 -13.44 -9.93
C LYS A 118 7.60 -12.10 -9.29
N LEU A 119 8.26 -11.21 -10.03
CA LEU A 119 8.66 -9.87 -9.55
C LEU A 119 7.47 -9.02 -9.11
N VAL A 120 6.28 -9.30 -9.64
CA VAL A 120 5.04 -8.60 -9.28
C VAL A 120 4.09 -9.44 -8.42
N GLY A 121 4.60 -10.53 -7.82
CA GLY A 121 3.86 -11.40 -6.92
C GLY A 121 2.89 -12.35 -7.62
N VAL A 122 3.04 -12.57 -8.93
CA VAL A 122 2.23 -13.51 -9.71
C VAL A 122 2.98 -14.83 -9.86
N THR A 123 2.34 -15.92 -9.45
CA THR A 123 2.91 -17.26 -9.56
C THR A 123 2.30 -17.98 -10.75
N VAL A 124 3.13 -18.33 -11.73
CA VAL A 124 2.77 -19.19 -12.86
C VAL A 124 3.57 -20.48 -12.83
N PRO A 125 2.97 -21.63 -13.19
CA PRO A 125 3.68 -22.89 -13.28
C PRO A 125 4.75 -22.81 -14.37
N PHE A 126 5.98 -23.17 -14.02
CA PHE A 126 7.07 -23.21 -14.97
C PHE A 126 6.96 -24.47 -15.84
N SER A 127 6.82 -24.28 -17.15
CA SER A 127 6.93 -25.37 -18.10
C SER A 127 8.38 -25.46 -18.56
N GLY A 128 8.98 -26.66 -18.49
CA GLY A 128 10.38 -26.87 -18.88
C GLY A 128 10.71 -26.34 -20.28
N ASN A 129 12.00 -26.08 -20.52
CA ASN A 129 12.44 -25.41 -21.75
C ASN A 129 12.13 -26.22 -23.03
N ASN A 130 11.99 -27.54 -22.92
CA ASN A 130 12.01 -28.46 -24.07
C ASN A 130 10.63 -28.67 -24.74
N THR A 131 9.55 -28.11 -24.19
CA THR A 131 8.18 -28.31 -24.69
C THR A 131 7.68 -27.12 -25.51
N SER A 132 7.52 -27.29 -26.82
CA SER A 132 6.95 -26.25 -27.71
C SER A 132 5.50 -25.88 -27.34
N GLY A 133 5.10 -24.63 -27.58
CA GLY A 133 3.79 -24.06 -27.31
C GLY A 133 3.54 -23.65 -25.86
N LYS A 134 4.37 -24.12 -24.91
CA LYS A 134 4.18 -23.86 -23.48
C LYS A 134 4.56 -22.44 -23.05
N GLY A 135 5.43 -21.76 -23.78
CA GLY A 135 5.75 -20.36 -23.55
C GLY A 135 4.54 -19.44 -23.77
N GLN A 136 3.74 -19.71 -24.79
CA GLN A 136 2.51 -18.97 -25.04
C GLN A 136 1.48 -19.18 -23.92
N GLU A 137 1.28 -20.43 -23.48
CA GLU A 137 0.39 -20.74 -22.35
C GLU A 137 0.83 -20.04 -21.06
N MET A 138 2.14 -20.06 -20.74
CA MET A 138 2.71 -19.36 -19.59
C MET A 138 2.48 -17.85 -19.66
N ALA A 139 2.72 -17.23 -20.83
CA ALA A 139 2.50 -15.80 -21.03
C ALA A 139 1.03 -15.42 -20.85
N THR A 140 0.11 -16.16 -21.48
CA THR A 140 -1.33 -15.91 -21.35
C THR A 140 -1.81 -16.05 -19.90
N ASN A 141 -1.33 -17.06 -19.17
CA ASN A 141 -1.66 -17.23 -17.76
C ASN A 141 -1.11 -16.09 -16.90
N ALA A 142 0.16 -15.71 -17.09
CA ALA A 142 0.79 -14.62 -16.36
C ALA A 142 0.05 -13.30 -16.57
N VAL A 143 -0.21 -12.92 -17.83
CA VAL A 143 -0.93 -11.70 -18.19
C VAL A 143 -2.34 -11.71 -17.61
N GLY A 144 -3.09 -12.81 -17.75
CA GLY A 144 -4.45 -12.91 -17.22
C GLY A 144 -4.52 -12.80 -15.69
N GLN A 145 -3.53 -13.29 -14.96
CA GLN A 145 -3.44 -13.08 -13.51
C GLN A 145 -3.07 -11.63 -13.16
N ILE A 146 -2.10 -11.03 -13.88
CA ILE A 146 -1.72 -9.63 -13.69
C ILE A 146 -2.92 -8.70 -13.91
N GLU A 147 -3.68 -8.89 -14.98
CA GLU A 147 -4.87 -8.08 -15.28
C GLU A 147 -5.94 -8.17 -14.20
N LYS A 148 -6.18 -9.36 -13.64
CA LYS A 148 -7.10 -9.54 -12.51
C LYS A 148 -6.65 -8.73 -11.29
N ILE A 149 -5.35 -8.73 -10.99
CA ILE A 149 -4.81 -7.96 -9.86
C ILE A 149 -4.92 -6.46 -10.13
N ILE A 150 -4.58 -5.99 -11.34
CA ILE A 150 -4.73 -4.58 -11.73
C ILE A 150 -6.19 -4.15 -11.55
N LYS A 151 -7.13 -4.92 -12.11
CA LYS A 151 -8.56 -4.63 -12.03
C LYS A 151 -9.04 -4.59 -10.57
N PHE A 152 -8.65 -5.58 -9.76
CA PHE A 152 -9.00 -5.61 -8.34
C PHE A 152 -8.51 -4.39 -7.57
N LEU A 153 -7.27 -3.95 -7.83
CA LEU A 153 -6.68 -2.78 -7.18
C LEU A 153 -7.31 -1.46 -7.69
N GLU A 154 -7.66 -1.37 -8.97
CA GLU A 154 -8.30 -0.19 -9.56
C GLU A 154 -9.78 -0.07 -9.19
N GLU A 155 -10.54 -1.17 -9.17
CA GLU A 155 -11.97 -1.19 -8.76
C GLU A 155 -12.15 -0.76 -7.31
N GLY A 156 -11.19 -1.07 -6.44
CA GLY A 156 -11.19 -0.56 -5.08
C GLY A 156 -10.86 0.92 -4.96
N THR A 157 -10.47 1.62 -6.04
CA THR A 157 -9.89 3.00 -6.03
C THR A 157 -10.88 4.11 -6.38
N ASN A 158 -12.10 3.76 -6.77
CA ASN A 158 -13.21 4.69 -6.94
C ASN A 158 -14.06 4.82 -5.67
#